data_AF-A0A370DE57-F1
#
_entry.id   AF-A0A370DE57-F1
#
_cell.length_a   1.000
_cell.length_b   1.000
_cell.length_c   1.000
_cell.angle_alpha   90.00
_cell.angle_beta   90.00
_cell.angle_gamma   90.00
#
_symmetry.space_group_name_H-M   'P 1'
#
loop_
_entity.id
_entity.type
_entity.pdbx_description
1 polymer ?
#
loop_
_entity_poly.entity_id
_entity_poly.type
_entity_poly.pdbx_seq_one_letter_code
_entity_poly.pdbx_strand_id
1 'polypeptide(L)'
;MLALMWVGIFIFLGLFFSDTLDKQNNPNQSVNTLSLSGNIKELVLTRNRMGHYVANGRINSHAVTFMLDTGATDVSIPQKIARKLQLKPGPTATYRTANGSVDVQMTRLDEISLGDISLTNIRATINPGYKSDEILLGMSFLKHLEFSQRGNTLTLRQYPEGF
;
A
#
# COMPACT_ATOMS: atom_id res chain seq x y z
N MET A 1 31.66 9.51 31.42
CA MET A 1 31.28 8.10 31.18
C MET A 1 29.77 7.86 31.29
N LEU A 2 29.09 8.23 32.39
CA LEU A 2 27.65 7.99 32.57
C LEU A 2 26.74 8.62 31.49
N ALA A 3 27.03 9.84 31.03
CA ALA A 3 26.24 10.49 29.98
C ALA A 3 26.32 9.78 28.61
N LEU A 4 27.51 9.26 28.25
CA LEU A 4 27.71 8.49 27.01
C LEU A 4 26.97 7.14 27.06
N MET A 5 26.87 6.53 28.25
CA MET A 5 26.08 5.32 28.46
C MET A 5 24.59 5.58 28.25
N TRP A 6 24.05 6.68 28.76
CA TRP A 6 22.65 7.07 28.54
C TRP A 6 22.36 7.36 27.06
N VAL A 7 23.23 8.07 26.36
CA VAL A 7 23.08 8.31 24.91
C VAL A 7 23.07 6.97 24.15
N GLY A 8 23.97 6.04 24.48
CA GLY A 8 23.99 4.70 23.89
C GLY A 8 22.70 3.92 24.16
N ILE A 9 22.17 3.98 25.39
CA ILE A 9 20.89 3.34 25.78
C ILE A 9 19.72 3.94 25.00
N PHE A 10 19.64 5.27 24.86
CA PHE A 10 18.56 5.92 24.10
C PHE A 10 18.62 5.62 22.60
N ILE A 11 19.82 5.58 22.01
CA ILE A 11 19.99 5.16 20.60
C ILE A 11 19.56 3.69 20.43
N PHE A 12 20.02 2.81 21.32
CA PHE A 12 19.66 1.40 21.28
C PHE A 12 18.16 1.17 21.45
N LEU A 13 17.52 1.83 22.43
CA LEU A 13 16.08 1.79 22.63
C LEU A 13 15.32 2.34 21.43
N GLY A 14 15.79 3.45 20.83
CA GLY A 14 15.18 4.04 19.64
C GLY A 14 15.17 3.08 18.46
N LEU A 15 16.30 2.44 18.16
CA LEU A 15 16.42 1.45 17.08
C LEU A 15 15.63 0.17 17.38
N PHE A 16 15.63 -0.30 18.64
CA PHE A 16 14.93 -1.52 19.02
C PHE A 16 13.40 -1.36 19.01
N PHE A 17 12.90 -0.20 19.47
CA PHE A 17 11.47 0.09 19.45
C PHE A 17 10.97 0.42 18.04
N SER A 18 11.77 1.07 17.18
CA SER A 18 11.34 1.38 15.81
C SER A 18 11.02 0.11 15.01
N ASP A 19 11.89 -0.89 15.05
CA ASP A 19 11.70 -2.14 14.31
C ASP A 19 10.45 -2.91 14.78
N THR A 20 10.18 -2.82 16.09
CA THR A 20 9.01 -3.46 16.69
C THR A 20 7.72 -2.73 16.31
N LEU A 21 7.74 -1.40 16.25
CA LEU A 21 6.62 -0.57 15.82
C LEU A 21 6.32 -0.75 14.33
N ASP A 22 7.35 -0.81 13.48
CA ASP A 22 7.18 -0.99 12.04
C ASP A 22 6.56 -2.34 11.69
N LYS A 23 6.94 -3.41 12.40
CA LYS A 23 6.29 -4.72 12.27
C LYS A 23 4.85 -4.73 12.77
N GLN A 24 4.53 -3.92 13.77
CA GLN A 24 3.15 -3.79 14.26
C GLN A 24 2.25 -3.01 13.29
N ASN A 25 2.81 -2.00 12.61
CA ASN A 25 2.10 -1.20 11.62
C ASN A 25 1.92 -1.96 10.31
N ASN A 26 2.98 -2.60 9.83
CA ASN A 26 2.96 -3.42 8.62
C ASN A 26 3.47 -4.84 8.96
N PRO A 27 2.57 -5.79 9.29
CA PRO A 27 2.96 -7.19 9.49
C PRO A 27 3.27 -7.90 8.16
N ASN A 28 3.02 -7.27 7.00
CA ASN A 28 3.19 -7.84 5.66
C ASN A 28 4.37 -7.16 4.92
N GLN A 29 5.51 -7.00 5.61
CA GLN A 29 6.72 -6.40 5.01
C GLN A 29 7.31 -7.27 3.91
N SER A 30 7.12 -8.59 4.03
CA SER A 30 7.43 -9.59 3.02
C SER A 30 6.14 -10.33 2.70
N VAL A 31 5.64 -10.15 1.48
CA VAL A 31 4.43 -10.81 1.01
C VAL A 31 4.86 -12.03 0.21
N ASN A 32 4.51 -13.23 0.70
CA ASN A 32 4.74 -14.47 -0.03
C ASN A 32 3.57 -14.70 -0.98
N THR A 33 3.87 -14.94 -2.26
CA THR A 33 2.87 -15.33 -3.24
C THR A 33 2.96 -16.83 -3.51
N LEU A 34 1.80 -17.49 -3.44
CA LEU A 34 1.63 -18.89 -3.80
C LEU A 34 1.10 -18.95 -5.24
N SER A 35 1.81 -19.66 -6.11
CA SER A 35 1.30 -19.98 -7.44
C SER A 35 0.49 -21.28 -7.36
N LEU A 36 -0.83 -21.17 -7.48
CA LEU A 36 -1.74 -22.31 -7.52
C LEU A 36 -1.85 -22.88 -8.94
N SER A 37 -2.54 -24.02 -9.07
CA SER A 37 -2.85 -24.63 -10.37
C SER A 37 -3.52 -23.62 -11.31
N GLY A 38 -3.17 -23.66 -12.60
CA GLY A 38 -3.74 -22.76 -13.60
C GLY A 38 -3.18 -21.34 -13.58
N ASN A 39 -1.96 -21.13 -13.04
CA ASN A 39 -1.29 -19.82 -13.00
C ASN A 39 -2.06 -18.75 -12.18
N ILE A 40 -2.81 -19.21 -11.17
CA ILE A 40 -3.48 -18.32 -10.22
C ILE A 40 -2.46 -17.90 -9.18
N LYS A 41 -2.31 -16.59 -8.96
CA LYS A 41 -1.42 -16.05 -7.93
C LYS A 41 -2.23 -15.69 -6.70
N GLU A 42 -1.91 -16.31 -5.58
CA GLU A 42 -2.56 -16.06 -4.29
C GLU A 42 -1.57 -15.43 -3.32
N LEU A 43 -1.99 -14.40 -2.60
CA LEU A 43 -1.25 -13.90 -1.45
C LEU A 43 -2.18 -13.68 -0.26
N VAL A 44 -1.64 -13.82 0.94
CA VAL A 44 -2.39 -13.66 2.19
C VAL A 44 -1.77 -12.53 3.00
N LEU A 45 -2.58 -11.54 3.34
CA LEU A 45 -2.21 -10.42 4.20
C LEU A 45 -2.79 -10.62 5.59
N THR A 46 -1.99 -10.33 6.60
CA THR A 46 -2.39 -10.25 8.00
C THR A 46 -2.78 -8.82 8.33
N ARG A 47 -3.90 -8.63 9.01
CA ARG A 47 -4.34 -7.31 9.48
C ARG A 47 -3.44 -6.85 10.63
N ASN A 48 -3.08 -5.58 10.61
CA ASN A 48 -2.28 -4.92 11.64
C ASN A 48 -3.13 -4.65 12.90
N ARG A 49 -2.49 -4.14 13.97
CA ARG A 49 -3.17 -3.83 15.24
C ARG A 49 -4.22 -2.74 15.15
N MET A 50 -4.11 -1.85 14.17
CA MET A 50 -5.08 -0.77 13.91
C MET A 50 -6.29 -1.22 13.10
N GLY A 51 -6.27 -2.46 12.62
CA GLY A 51 -7.37 -3.04 11.88
C GLY A 51 -7.24 -2.94 10.36
N HIS A 52 -6.08 -2.50 9.84
CA HIS A 52 -5.81 -2.29 8.41
C HIS A 52 -4.94 -3.40 7.83
N TYR A 53 -5.06 -3.64 6.51
CA TYR A 53 -4.11 -4.46 5.77
C TYR A 53 -3.09 -3.53 5.11
N VAL A 54 -1.90 -3.49 5.71
CA VAL A 54 -0.76 -2.71 5.20
C VAL A 54 0.26 -3.70 4.64
N ALA A 55 0.80 -3.44 3.46
CA ALA A 55 1.74 -4.34 2.80
C ALA A 55 2.75 -3.59 1.94
N ASN A 56 3.98 -4.12 1.85
CA ASN A 56 4.97 -3.57 0.94
C ASN A 56 4.69 -4.03 -0.50
N GLY A 57 4.93 -3.15 -1.46
CA GLY A 57 4.83 -3.46 -2.88
C GLY A 57 5.62 -2.48 -3.73
N ARG A 58 5.29 -2.40 -5.02
CA ARG A 58 6.02 -1.54 -5.97
C ARG A 58 5.08 -0.77 -6.89
N ILE A 59 5.49 0.43 -7.25
CA ILE A 59 4.93 1.22 -8.36
C ILE A 59 6.07 1.60 -9.28
N ASN A 60 5.98 1.32 -10.58
CA ASN A 60 6.99 1.67 -11.57
C ASN A 60 8.42 1.35 -11.09
N SER A 61 8.64 0.15 -10.55
CA SER A 61 9.91 -0.32 -9.95
C SER A 61 10.41 0.39 -8.68
N HIS A 62 9.61 1.23 -8.02
CA HIS A 62 9.96 1.85 -6.75
C HIS A 62 9.23 1.16 -5.60
N ALA A 63 9.95 0.88 -4.51
CA ALA A 63 9.37 0.33 -3.29
C ALA A 63 8.44 1.35 -2.62
N VAL A 64 7.24 0.89 -2.28
CA VAL A 64 6.19 1.67 -1.60
C VAL A 64 5.46 0.81 -0.58
N THR A 65 4.77 1.48 0.34
CA THR A 65 3.88 0.82 1.30
C THR A 65 2.44 1.11 0.90
N PHE A 66 1.64 0.05 0.81
CA PHE A 66 0.22 0.12 0.51
C PHE A 66 -0.62 -0.11 1.76
N MET A 67 -1.74 0.59 1.84
CA MET A 67 -2.85 0.25 2.72
C MET A 67 -4.06 -0.09 1.85
N LEU A 68 -4.65 -1.27 2.03
CA LEU A 68 -5.87 -1.62 1.29
C LEU A 68 -7.07 -0.82 1.79
N ASP A 69 -7.79 -0.22 0.86
CA ASP A 69 -8.98 0.59 1.13
C ASP A 69 -10.05 0.31 0.07
N THR A 70 -11.01 -0.55 0.41
CA THR A 70 -12.15 -0.86 -0.46
C THR A 70 -13.11 0.32 -0.64
N GLY A 71 -13.02 1.36 0.19
CA GLY A 71 -13.82 2.57 0.08
C GLY A 71 -13.27 3.58 -0.93
N ALA A 72 -12.01 3.44 -1.34
CA ALA A 72 -11.39 4.28 -2.34
C ALA A 72 -11.70 3.80 -3.76
N THR A 73 -12.18 4.69 -4.62
CA THR A 73 -12.46 4.38 -6.04
C THR A 73 -11.17 4.06 -6.81
N ASP A 74 -10.14 4.91 -6.64
CA ASP A 74 -8.87 4.82 -7.34
C ASP A 74 -7.73 4.55 -6.35
N VAL A 75 -6.58 4.09 -6.85
CA VAL A 75 -5.34 4.11 -6.06
C VAL A 75 -5.03 5.56 -5.69
N SER A 76 -4.95 5.89 -4.40
CA SER A 76 -4.74 7.27 -3.94
C SER A 76 -3.34 7.45 -3.38
N ILE A 77 -2.56 8.30 -4.05
CA ILE A 77 -1.13 8.47 -3.83
C ILE A 77 -0.91 9.83 -3.16
N PRO A 78 -0.33 9.88 -1.94
CA PRO A 78 0.07 11.13 -1.33
C PRO A 78 0.97 11.95 -2.26
N GLN A 79 0.77 13.26 -2.30
CA GLN A 79 1.55 14.15 -3.17
C GLN A 79 3.07 14.06 -2.95
N LYS A 80 3.51 13.79 -1.71
CA LYS A 80 4.94 13.59 -1.41
C LYS A 80 5.52 12.35 -2.12
N ILE A 81 4.75 11.27 -2.18
CA ILE A 81 5.17 10.02 -2.82
C ILE A 81 5.10 10.17 -4.33
N ALA A 82 4.04 10.79 -4.87
CA ALA A 82 3.92 11.05 -6.30
C ALA A 82 5.12 11.83 -6.86
N ARG A 83 5.64 12.82 -6.11
CA ARG A 83 6.87 13.54 -6.49
C ARG A 83 8.11 12.64 -6.47
N LYS A 84 8.27 11.80 -5.44
CA LYS A 84 9.39 10.84 -5.34
C LYS A 84 9.38 9.84 -6.50
N LEU A 85 8.19 9.40 -6.90
CA LEU A 85 7.95 8.49 -8.02
C LEU A 85 7.94 9.19 -9.39
N GLN A 86 8.07 10.52 -9.41
CA GLN A 86 8.03 11.34 -10.62
C GLN A 86 6.76 11.11 -11.48
N LEU A 87 5.63 10.87 -10.82
CA LEU A 87 4.35 10.65 -11.50
C LEU A 87 3.89 11.91 -12.22
N LYS A 88 3.35 11.75 -13.43
CA LYS A 88 2.83 12.85 -14.23
C LYS A 88 1.41 13.20 -13.76
N PRO A 89 1.16 14.42 -13.26
CA PRO A 89 -0.19 14.86 -12.93
C PRO A 89 -0.97 15.12 -14.21
N GLY A 90 -2.20 14.63 -14.24
CA GLY A 90 -3.20 14.90 -15.27
C GLY A 90 -4.23 15.93 -14.79
N PRO A 91 -5.45 15.90 -15.35
CA PRO A 91 -6.53 16.81 -14.96
C PRO A 91 -6.87 16.72 -13.48
N THR A 92 -7.29 17.86 -12.90
CA THR A 92 -7.82 17.91 -11.55
C THR A 92 -9.26 17.40 -11.53
N ALA A 93 -9.62 16.65 -10.49
CA ALA A 93 -10.97 16.22 -10.19
C ALA A 93 -11.25 16.42 -8.70
N THR A 94 -12.50 16.71 -8.35
CA THR A 94 -12.92 16.86 -6.95
C THR A 94 -13.61 15.59 -6.48
N TYR A 95 -13.09 14.97 -5.43
CA TYR A 95 -13.61 13.73 -4.85
C TYR A 95 -14.30 14.04 -3.53
N ARG A 96 -15.43 13.40 -3.27
CA ARG A 96 -16.14 13.51 -1.99
C ARG A 96 -15.70 12.37 -1.08
N THR A 97 -15.06 12.71 0.03
CA THR A 97 -14.59 11.75 1.03
C THR A 97 -15.39 11.90 2.33
N ALA A 98 -15.17 11.01 3.29
CA ALA A 98 -15.75 11.13 4.62
C ALA A 98 -15.36 12.44 5.33
N ASN A 99 -14.19 12.99 5.01
CA ASN A 99 -13.66 14.22 5.60
C ASN A 99 -14.00 15.48 4.76
N GLY A 100 -14.93 15.35 3.81
CA GLY A 100 -15.31 16.43 2.90
C GLY A 100 -14.74 16.27 1.49
N SER A 101 -14.88 17.31 0.68
CA SER A 101 -14.38 17.32 -0.69
C SER A 101 -12.87 17.58 -0.73
N VAL A 102 -12.17 16.87 -1.61
CA VAL A 102 -10.73 17.03 -1.84
C VAL A 102 -10.45 17.08 -3.33
N ASP A 103 -9.65 18.06 -3.74
CA ASP A 103 -9.14 18.12 -5.11
C ASP A 103 -7.95 17.18 -5.27
N VAL A 104 -8.03 16.31 -6.27
CA VAL A 104 -7.03 15.33 -6.62
C VAL A 104 -6.62 15.51 -8.08
N GLN A 105 -5.38 15.13 -8.42
CA GLN A 105 -4.93 15.13 -9.81
C GLN A 105 -4.94 13.70 -10.33
N MET A 106 -5.58 13.46 -11.49
CA MET A 106 -5.60 12.13 -12.09
C MET A 106 -4.19 11.72 -12.53
N THR A 107 -3.85 10.45 -12.47
CA THR A 107 -2.61 9.91 -13.04
C THR A 107 -2.79 8.45 -13.46
N ARG A 108 -1.78 7.86 -14.10
CA ARG A 108 -1.75 6.44 -14.40
C ARG A 108 -0.43 5.83 -13.97
N LEU A 109 -0.52 4.61 -13.48
CA LEU A 109 0.62 3.80 -13.07
C LEU A 109 0.92 2.83 -14.21
N ASP A 110 2.18 2.79 -14.65
CA ASP A 110 2.60 1.89 -15.73
C ASP A 110 2.54 0.45 -15.21
N GLU A 111 3.04 0.24 -14.00
CA GLU A 111 2.99 -1.03 -13.28
C GLU A 111 2.78 -0.79 -11.79
N ILE A 112 1.92 -1.62 -11.19
CA ILE A 112 1.74 -1.72 -9.74
C ILE A 112 1.77 -3.20 -9.34
N SER A 113 2.57 -3.54 -8.34
CA SER A 113 2.74 -4.92 -7.89
C SER A 113 2.67 -5.08 -6.38
N LEU A 114 2.13 -6.23 -5.96
CA LEU A 114 2.03 -6.67 -4.58
C LEU A 114 2.39 -8.17 -4.54
N GLY A 115 3.58 -8.51 -4.02
CA GLY A 115 4.16 -9.83 -4.27
C GLY A 115 4.34 -10.06 -5.77
N ASP A 116 3.95 -11.25 -6.25
CA ASP A 116 4.00 -11.58 -7.68
C ASP A 116 2.74 -11.13 -8.46
N ILE A 117 1.71 -10.62 -7.77
CA ILE A 117 0.56 -9.98 -8.43
C ILE A 117 1.06 -8.67 -9.03
N SER A 118 0.98 -8.55 -10.34
CA SER A 118 1.31 -7.32 -11.07
C SER A 118 0.18 -6.95 -12.01
N LEU A 119 -0.14 -5.66 -12.04
CA LEU A 119 -1.13 -5.07 -12.92
C LEU A 119 -0.52 -3.86 -13.61
N THR A 120 -0.85 -3.68 -14.88
CA THR A 120 -0.36 -2.57 -15.68
C THR A 120 -1.46 -1.56 -15.99
N ASN A 121 -1.07 -0.32 -16.28
CA ASN A 121 -1.97 0.73 -16.74
C ASN A 121 -3.13 1.02 -15.75
N ILE A 122 -2.82 1.03 -14.45
CA ILE A 122 -3.81 1.26 -13.40
C ILE A 122 -4.10 2.74 -13.23
N ARG A 123 -5.37 3.08 -13.08
CA ARG A 123 -5.81 4.44 -12.78
C ARG A 123 -5.46 4.79 -11.34
N ALA A 124 -4.93 5.97 -11.12
CA ALA A 124 -4.61 6.47 -9.80
C ALA A 124 -4.91 7.97 -9.68
N THR A 125 -4.84 8.47 -8.45
CA THR A 125 -4.99 9.88 -8.12
C THR A 125 -3.83 10.33 -7.26
N ILE A 126 -3.37 11.57 -7.47
CA ILE A 126 -2.44 12.26 -6.59
C ILE A 126 -3.28 13.10 -5.63
N ASN A 127 -3.19 12.82 -4.34
CA ASN A 127 -4.01 13.44 -3.31
C ASN A 127 -3.15 14.34 -2.40
N PRO A 128 -3.24 15.68 -2.52
CA PRO A 128 -2.55 16.63 -1.64
C PRO A 128 -3.08 16.63 -0.20
N GLY A 129 -4.35 16.27 0.01
CA GLY A 129 -4.99 16.24 1.32
C GLY A 129 -4.62 15.02 2.16
N TYR A 130 -4.17 13.93 1.53
CA TYR A 130 -3.75 12.72 2.23
C TYR A 130 -2.29 12.82 2.69
N LYS A 131 -2.08 12.87 4.02
CA LYS A 131 -0.77 13.08 4.66
C LYS A 131 -0.14 11.80 5.25
N SER A 132 -0.40 10.62 4.68
CA SER A 132 0.27 9.36 5.07
C SER A 132 1.52 9.10 4.24
N ASP A 133 2.42 8.25 4.74
CA ASP A 133 3.51 7.60 3.97
C ASP A 133 3.05 6.34 3.21
N GLU A 134 1.79 5.97 3.35
CA GLU A 134 1.17 4.85 2.63
C GLU A 134 0.41 5.33 1.39
N ILE A 135 0.22 4.42 0.44
CA ILE A 135 -0.66 4.60 -0.72
C ILE A 135 -1.92 3.79 -0.49
N LEU A 136 -3.10 4.39 -0.72
CA LEU A 136 -4.36 3.68 -0.63
C LEU A 136 -4.56 2.81 -1.89
N LEU A 137 -4.63 1.49 -1.71
CA LEU A 137 -5.02 0.55 -2.78
C LEU A 137 -6.54 0.48 -2.86
N GLY A 138 -7.09 1.28 -3.77
CA GLY A 138 -8.53 1.35 -4.05
C GLY A 138 -9.02 0.34 -5.09
N MET A 139 -10.31 0.47 -5.44
CA MET A 139 -11.03 -0.41 -6.33
C MET A 139 -10.49 -0.46 -7.77
N SER A 140 -9.84 0.61 -8.25
CA SER A 140 -9.13 0.58 -9.53
C SER A 140 -8.07 -0.53 -9.65
N PHE A 141 -7.48 -0.97 -8.52
CA PHE A 141 -6.60 -2.12 -8.41
C PHE A 141 -7.39 -3.36 -7.95
N LEU A 142 -8.15 -3.25 -6.86
CA LEU A 142 -8.79 -4.39 -6.20
C LEU A 142 -9.83 -5.10 -7.06
N LYS A 143 -10.50 -4.40 -7.99
CA LYS A 143 -11.49 -5.03 -8.90
C LYS A 143 -10.91 -6.09 -9.82
N HIS A 144 -9.59 -6.11 -10.00
CA HIS A 144 -8.89 -7.09 -10.84
C HIS A 144 -8.53 -8.37 -10.07
N LEU A 145 -8.87 -8.42 -8.77
CA LEU A 145 -8.55 -9.51 -7.87
C LEU A 145 -9.82 -10.04 -7.23
N GLU A 146 -9.86 -11.35 -6.99
CA GLU A 146 -10.74 -11.88 -5.96
C GLU A 146 -10.11 -11.57 -4.60
N PHE A 147 -10.93 -11.13 -3.65
CA PHE A 147 -10.50 -10.95 -2.28
C PHE A 147 -11.48 -11.58 -1.31
N SER A 148 -10.97 -12.27 -0.30
CA SER A 148 -11.76 -12.90 0.74
C SER A 148 -11.17 -12.61 2.11
N GLN A 149 -12.01 -12.12 3.02
CA GLN A 149 -11.61 -11.80 4.38
C GLN A 149 -12.11 -12.87 5.35
N ARG A 150 -11.19 -13.48 6.11
CA ARG A 150 -11.53 -14.44 7.16
C ARG A 150 -10.73 -14.13 8.43
N GLY A 151 -11.42 -13.78 9.51
CA GLY A 151 -10.78 -13.40 10.77
C GLY A 151 -9.81 -12.23 10.59
N ASN A 152 -8.53 -12.48 10.87
CA ASN A 152 -7.46 -11.48 10.77
C ASN A 152 -6.70 -11.51 9.43
N THR A 153 -7.13 -12.32 8.47
CA THR A 153 -6.45 -12.50 7.18
C THR A 153 -7.32 -12.05 6.02
N LEU A 154 -6.67 -11.47 5.01
CA LEU A 154 -7.23 -11.17 3.71
C LEU A 154 -6.45 -11.95 2.65
N THR A 155 -7.14 -12.82 1.93
CA THR A 155 -6.59 -13.52 0.78
C THR A 155 -6.91 -12.72 -0.47
N LEU A 156 -5.89 -12.44 -1.29
CA LEU A 156 -6.03 -11.85 -2.62
C LEU A 156 -5.64 -12.88 -3.67
N ARG A 157 -6.42 -13.02 -4.73
CA ARG A 157 -6.16 -13.92 -5.86
C ARG A 157 -6.24 -13.18 -7.18
N GLN A 158 -5.20 -13.34 -8.00
CA GLN A 158 -5.19 -12.95 -9.40
C GLN A 158 -5.38 -14.19 -10.26
N TYR A 159 -6.44 -14.19 -11.06
CA TYR A 159 -6.67 -15.18 -12.10
C TYR A 159 -5.97 -14.75 -13.40
N PRO A 160 -5.56 -15.70 -14.26
CA PRO A 160 -5.08 -15.37 -15.59
C PRO A 160 -6.19 -14.69 -16.41
N GLU A 161 -5.81 -13.86 -17.38
CA GLU A 161 -6.79 -13.19 -18.25
C GLU A 161 -7.70 -14.21 -18.97
N GLY A 162 -9.01 -13.95 -18.96
CA GLY A 162 -10.01 -14.78 -19.64
C GLY A 162 -10.84 -15.72 -18.76
N PHE A 163 -10.77 -15.58 -17.43
CA PHE A 163 -11.71 -16.20 -16.47
C PHE A 163 -12.89 -15.30 -16.13
#